data_AF-W2PVE7-F1
#
_entry.id   AF-W2PVE7-F1
#
_cell.length_a   1.000
_cell.length_b   1.000
_cell.length_c   1.000
_cell.angle_alpha   90.00
_cell.angle_beta   90.00
_cell.angle_gamma   90.00
#
_symmetry.space_group_name_H-M   'P 1'
#
loop_
_entity.id
_entity.type
_entity.pdbx_description
1 polymer ?
#
loop_
_entity_poly.entity_id
_entity_poly.type
_entity_poly.pdbx_seq_one_letter_code
_entity_poly.pdbx_strand_id
1 'polypeptide(L)'
;MSSIYWIMWLYSLLGTLATLLVCVESASISATSDPDTFQELSLKPEGAATDRLLRSADTSDELSENRVTNAGIEKITNLFKTGVTKTKTSGQHSADEILKKFKLENGIEEALVSPNLKAMEDYVKDLNSKNRFKKTSMIRLFTKYYGDDVVAKALSKVQGSAHSADAVDTIKQLRMEQLTAWLKSKKSVDDVFKLLKLRDDSLMAFVSPKMAMLDDYIKLFNREKSSGKTLAKTLVTGFGESQFVSLLQLGLKNSYTKDLATSLETELVNLWLASKFKPGDIMKKLKLDEDMGLALANQSRQSRELLTRYISVYNQRYPNSKTSLVATFTARYGDDVVAETLYMARQAPDSKRLAIDLQKQQYMEWQNSGISADDVFKALKVKVEDFATIISPKLESLYEYIKILKTNDLRGAPDDFTVVRSGLGGDGDLARMLVRSFTVSDALNMDAASSMATVYEKKLFKRWTNDSIEPKTIYSKFLNVEETSANTWEKAFASRYASYFEKKKFSSNLVNFNDPRRL
;
A
#
# COMPACT_ATOMS: atom_id res chain seq x y z
N MET A 1 -26.88 -10.08 26.25
CA MET A 1 -26.99 -11.13 25.21
C MET A 1 -26.51 -10.69 23.82
N SER A 2 -26.03 -9.45 23.63
CA SER A 2 -25.65 -8.91 22.32
C SER A 2 -24.20 -9.19 21.86
N SER A 3 -23.42 -9.99 22.58
CA SER A 3 -22.00 -10.26 22.21
C SER A 3 -21.82 -11.55 21.40
N ILE A 4 -22.74 -12.51 21.53
CA ILE A 4 -22.59 -13.86 20.94
C ILE A 4 -23.00 -13.88 19.45
N TYR A 5 -23.98 -13.06 19.05
CA TYR A 5 -24.42 -12.97 17.65
C TYR A 5 -23.45 -12.24 16.72
N TRP A 6 -22.57 -11.37 17.26
CA TRP A 6 -21.51 -10.70 16.49
C TRP A 6 -20.38 -11.66 16.10
N ILE A 7 -20.11 -12.67 16.94
CA ILE A 7 -19.07 -13.67 16.69
C ILE A 7 -19.47 -14.60 15.54
N MET A 8 -20.75 -14.95 15.41
CA MET A 8 -21.23 -15.82 14.32
C MET A 8 -21.14 -15.16 12.94
N TRP A 9 -21.30 -13.84 12.82
CA TRP A 9 -21.11 -13.12 11.56
C TRP A 9 -19.64 -12.96 11.15
N LEU A 10 -18.71 -12.91 12.13
CA LEU A 10 -17.27 -12.92 11.87
C LEU A 10 -16.79 -14.27 11.33
N TYR A 11 -17.41 -15.38 11.76
CA TYR A 11 -17.08 -16.72 11.26
C TYR A 11 -17.64 -17.01 9.85
N SER A 12 -18.76 -16.39 9.45
CA SER A 12 -19.29 -16.58 8.08
C SER A 12 -18.44 -15.90 7.01
N LEU A 13 -17.64 -14.89 7.36
CA LEU A 13 -16.68 -14.24 6.45
C LEU A 13 -15.31 -14.96 6.40
N LEU A 14 -15.06 -15.90 7.33
CA LEU A 14 -13.87 -16.76 7.39
C LEU A 14 -14.08 -18.13 6.71
N GLY A 15 -15.29 -18.41 6.23
CA GLY A 15 -15.72 -19.69 5.65
C GLY A 15 -15.35 -19.93 4.17
N THR A 16 -14.27 -19.34 3.64
CA THR A 16 -13.73 -19.69 2.30
C THR A 16 -12.20 -19.81 2.30
N LEU A 17 -11.61 -20.34 3.37
CA LEU A 17 -10.17 -20.65 3.40
C LEU A 17 -9.92 -21.96 4.13
N ALA A 18 -10.26 -23.06 3.47
CA ALA A 18 -9.79 -24.38 3.83
C ALA A 18 -9.37 -25.14 2.57
N THR A 19 -8.15 -24.88 2.10
CA THR A 19 -7.24 -25.91 1.58
C THR A 19 -5.84 -25.32 1.39
N LEU A 20 -4.84 -26.09 1.83
CA LEU A 20 -3.39 -25.94 1.67
C LEU A 20 -2.66 -25.08 2.73
N LEU A 21 -2.30 -25.73 3.83
CA LEU A 21 -0.92 -25.62 4.31
C LEU A 21 -0.39 -27.01 4.67
N VAL A 22 0.58 -27.45 3.88
CA VAL A 22 1.42 -28.63 4.12
C VAL A 22 2.47 -28.27 5.18
N CYS A 23 2.75 -29.23 6.05
CA CYS A 23 3.68 -29.23 7.16
C CYS A 23 5.05 -28.60 6.87
N VAL A 24 5.55 -27.78 7.81
CA VAL A 24 6.96 -27.79 8.20
C VAL A 24 7.04 -27.68 9.72
N GLU A 25 7.64 -28.70 10.30
CA GLU A 25 8.00 -28.85 11.70
C GLU A 25 9.34 -28.13 11.91
N SER A 26 9.44 -27.24 12.91
CA SER A 26 10.76 -26.84 13.43
C SER A 26 10.67 -26.38 14.87
N ALA A 27 11.51 -27.03 15.67
CA ALA A 27 11.67 -27.00 17.11
C ALA A 27 11.74 -25.62 17.77
N SER A 28 11.16 -25.57 18.96
CA SER A 28 11.20 -24.51 19.96
C SER A 28 12.52 -24.50 20.72
N ILE A 29 13.14 -23.31 20.85
CA ILE A 29 14.09 -23.00 21.92
C ILE A 29 13.74 -21.62 22.48
N SER A 30 13.39 -21.60 23.76
CA SER A 30 13.11 -20.40 24.57
C SER A 30 14.40 -19.65 24.93
N ALA A 31 14.34 -18.33 24.96
CA ALA A 31 15.23 -17.51 25.79
C ALA A 31 14.54 -16.20 26.18
N THR A 32 14.38 -16.02 27.48
CA THR A 32 13.91 -14.83 28.20
C THR A 32 15.08 -13.91 28.53
N SER A 33 14.92 -12.59 28.41
CA SER A 33 15.63 -11.60 29.25
C SER A 33 15.02 -10.21 29.12
N ASP A 34 14.64 -9.64 30.27
CA ASP A 34 14.15 -8.28 30.51
C ASP A 34 15.21 -7.18 30.26
N PRO A 35 14.79 -5.89 30.11
CA PRO A 35 15.68 -4.75 29.91
C PRO A 35 15.90 -3.93 31.20
N ASP A 36 17.11 -3.41 31.41
CA ASP A 36 17.39 -2.44 32.48
C ASP A 36 18.11 -1.18 31.96
N THR A 37 17.37 -0.07 32.04
CA THR A 37 17.70 1.22 32.67
C THR A 37 19.00 1.96 32.28
N PHE A 38 18.83 3.08 31.55
CA PHE A 38 19.81 4.17 31.40
C PHE A 38 19.58 5.25 32.46
N GLN A 39 20.66 5.73 33.09
CA GLN A 39 20.66 6.95 33.89
C GLN A 39 21.72 7.94 33.40
N GLU A 40 21.26 9.16 33.21
CA GLU A 40 21.89 10.37 32.70
C GLU A 40 22.75 11.06 33.78
N LEU A 41 23.86 11.72 33.41
CA LEU A 41 24.38 12.86 34.19
C LEU A 41 25.23 13.81 33.32
N SER A 42 24.70 15.02 33.23
CA SER A 42 25.24 16.28 32.72
C SER A 42 26.45 16.76 33.52
N LEU A 43 27.35 17.53 32.89
CA LEU A 43 28.11 18.63 33.50
C LEU A 43 28.69 19.57 32.41
N LYS A 44 28.65 20.87 32.66
CA LYS A 44 29.14 22.00 31.83
C LYS A 44 29.98 22.95 32.74
N PRO A 45 30.63 24.04 32.26
CA PRO A 45 32.07 24.18 32.00
C PRO A 45 32.77 25.35 32.76
N GLU A 46 33.93 25.83 32.26
CA GLU A 46 34.78 27.01 32.64
C GLU A 46 36.09 26.67 33.40
N GLY A 47 37.27 27.29 33.22
CA GLY A 47 37.75 28.39 32.38
C GLY A 47 39.17 28.83 32.83
N ALA A 48 40.07 29.03 31.86
CA ALA A 48 41.29 29.87 31.78
C ALA A 48 42.33 29.99 32.93
N ALA A 49 43.62 29.78 32.59
CA ALA A 49 44.73 30.72 32.87
C ALA A 49 45.99 30.37 32.05
N THR A 50 46.61 31.41 31.48
CA THR A 50 47.86 31.43 30.68
C THR A 50 49.05 31.89 31.54
N ASP A 51 50.25 31.30 31.37
CA ASP A 51 51.49 32.03 30.98
C ASP A 51 52.77 31.16 30.97
N ARG A 52 53.56 31.33 29.88
CA ARG A 52 55.05 31.41 29.72
C ARG A 52 55.98 30.65 30.70
N LEU A 53 57.14 30.09 30.34
CA LEU A 53 57.94 29.81 29.12
C LEU A 53 59.20 29.09 29.67
N LEU A 54 59.68 28.00 29.06
CA LEU A 54 61.13 27.67 29.04
C LEU A 54 61.39 26.69 27.89
N ARG A 55 62.18 27.17 26.92
CA ARG A 55 62.68 26.42 25.76
C ARG A 55 63.77 25.44 26.18
N SER A 56 63.73 24.23 25.64
CA SER A 56 64.90 23.54 25.10
C SER A 56 64.52 22.70 23.87
N ALA A 57 65.41 22.71 22.89
CA ALA A 57 65.47 21.92 21.65
C ALA A 57 65.02 20.44 21.81
N ASP A 58 64.60 19.68 20.80
CA ASP A 58 65.00 19.71 19.40
C ASP A 58 63.98 18.90 18.54
N THR A 59 64.16 19.06 17.24
CA THR A 59 63.50 18.52 16.04
C THR A 59 62.89 17.09 15.97
N SER A 60 61.84 17.03 15.13
CA SER A 60 61.37 15.94 14.23
C SER A 60 60.81 14.63 14.79
N ASP A 61 59.53 14.33 14.45
CA ASP A 61 59.16 13.12 13.68
C ASP A 61 57.64 13.05 13.37
N GLU A 62 57.20 13.67 12.27
CA GLU A 62 55.95 13.31 11.55
C GLU A 62 56.19 13.12 10.03
N LEU A 63 57.45 13.12 9.59
CA LEU A 63 57.84 12.89 8.19
C LEU A 63 58.41 11.48 7.93
N SER A 64 58.42 10.60 8.94
CA SER A 64 59.01 9.27 8.85
C SER A 64 58.03 8.20 8.30
N GLU A 65 56.72 8.31 8.56
CA GLU A 65 55.76 7.29 8.11
C GLU A 65 55.52 7.30 6.59
N ASN A 66 55.55 8.48 5.95
CA ASN A 66 55.45 8.60 4.48
C ASN A 66 56.75 8.22 3.73
N ARG A 67 57.91 8.22 4.41
CA ARG A 67 59.20 7.87 3.78
C ARG A 67 59.50 6.38 3.86
N VAL A 68 59.11 5.71 4.96
CA VAL A 68 59.30 4.26 5.14
C VAL A 68 58.39 3.46 4.19
N THR A 69 57.17 3.92 3.95
CA THR A 69 56.24 3.32 2.98
C THR A 69 56.71 3.49 1.52
N ASN A 70 57.15 4.70 1.14
CA ASN A 70 57.69 4.96 -0.20
C ASN A 70 58.99 4.18 -0.49
N ALA A 71 59.88 3.99 0.48
CA ALA A 71 61.10 3.21 0.30
C ALA A 71 60.81 1.71 0.08
N GLY A 72 59.80 1.15 0.77
CA GLY A 72 59.32 -0.22 0.54
C GLY A 72 58.69 -0.40 -0.84
N ILE A 73 57.89 0.58 -1.28
CA ILE A 73 57.24 0.62 -2.60
C ILE A 73 58.27 0.76 -3.72
N GLU A 74 59.25 1.64 -3.59
CA GLU A 74 60.35 1.78 -4.55
C GLU A 74 61.21 0.53 -4.62
N LYS A 75 61.47 -0.14 -3.49
CA LYS A 75 62.22 -1.41 -3.47
C LYS A 75 61.45 -2.53 -4.18
N ILE A 76 60.14 -2.65 -3.98
CA ILE A 76 59.29 -3.59 -4.72
C ILE A 76 59.20 -3.22 -6.21
N THR A 77 59.16 -1.93 -6.55
CA THR A 77 59.11 -1.50 -7.96
C THR A 77 60.46 -1.72 -8.68
N ASN A 78 61.57 -1.42 -7.99
CA ASN A 78 62.93 -1.53 -8.51
C ASN A 78 63.43 -2.97 -8.61
N LEU A 79 63.10 -3.84 -7.65
CA LEU A 79 63.40 -5.29 -7.72
C LEU A 79 62.79 -5.96 -8.97
N PHE A 80 61.72 -5.40 -9.51
CA PHE A 80 61.08 -5.93 -10.73
C PHE A 80 61.52 -5.23 -12.00
N LYS A 81 61.85 -3.93 -11.98
CA LYS A 81 62.55 -3.29 -13.12
C LYS A 81 63.85 -4.01 -13.45
N THR A 82 64.55 -4.54 -12.45
CA THR A 82 65.79 -5.32 -12.62
C THR A 82 65.54 -6.81 -12.92
N GLY A 83 64.41 -7.38 -12.49
CA GLY A 83 64.05 -8.80 -12.71
C GLY A 83 63.38 -9.12 -14.06
N VAL A 84 62.90 -8.13 -14.82
CA VAL A 84 62.18 -8.34 -16.11
C VAL A 84 63.11 -8.68 -17.29
N THR A 85 64.43 -8.70 -17.12
CA THR A 85 65.36 -9.05 -18.21
C THR A 85 65.66 -10.55 -18.34
N LYS A 86 65.19 -11.42 -17.43
CA LYS A 86 65.46 -12.87 -17.53
C LYS A 86 64.32 -13.76 -17.03
N THR A 87 63.12 -13.66 -17.61
CA THR A 87 62.21 -14.81 -17.74
C THR A 87 61.31 -14.64 -18.95
N LYS A 88 61.26 -15.65 -19.82
CA LYS A 88 60.13 -15.82 -20.74
C LYS A 88 58.90 -16.13 -19.89
N THR A 89 58.09 -15.13 -19.56
CA THR A 89 56.74 -15.35 -19.07
C THR A 89 55.76 -14.64 -19.99
N SER A 90 55.29 -15.37 -21.01
CA SER A 90 54.03 -15.05 -21.69
C SER A 90 52.80 -15.39 -20.81
N GLY A 91 52.94 -15.37 -19.48
CA GLY A 91 51.89 -15.68 -18.53
C GLY A 91 51.19 -14.40 -18.13
N GLN A 92 49.91 -14.26 -18.47
CA GLN A 92 49.04 -13.24 -17.91
C GLN A 92 49.10 -13.33 -16.38
N HIS A 93 49.68 -12.36 -15.69
CA HIS A 93 49.47 -12.24 -14.25
C HIS A 93 47.97 -12.14 -13.97
N SER A 94 47.43 -13.08 -13.21
CA SER A 94 46.03 -13.08 -12.83
C SER A 94 45.72 -11.87 -11.94
N ALA A 95 44.44 -11.47 -11.83
CA ALA A 95 44.08 -10.36 -10.95
C ALA A 95 44.47 -10.65 -9.49
N ASP A 96 44.32 -11.92 -9.07
CA ASP A 96 44.74 -12.42 -7.76
C ASP A 96 46.24 -12.18 -7.48
N GLU A 97 47.11 -12.57 -8.42
CA GLU A 97 48.56 -12.36 -8.28
C GLU A 97 48.94 -10.89 -8.12
N ILE A 98 48.31 -10.02 -8.92
CA ILE A 98 48.62 -8.58 -8.89
C ILE A 98 48.13 -7.98 -7.56
N LEU A 99 46.92 -8.29 -7.11
CA LEU A 99 46.39 -7.76 -5.85
C LEU A 99 47.22 -8.25 -4.65
N LYS A 100 47.57 -9.54 -4.58
CA LYS A 100 48.46 -10.10 -3.55
C LYS A 100 49.83 -9.44 -3.54
N LYS A 101 50.40 -9.15 -4.71
CA LYS A 101 51.69 -8.46 -4.83
C LYS A 101 51.70 -7.09 -4.15
N PHE A 102 50.59 -6.37 -4.17
CA PHE A 102 50.44 -5.06 -3.54
C PHE A 102 49.74 -5.11 -2.18
N LYS A 103 49.40 -6.31 -1.67
CA LYS A 103 48.63 -6.52 -0.43
C LYS A 103 47.25 -5.86 -0.47
N LEU A 104 46.55 -5.98 -1.60
CA LEU A 104 45.25 -5.37 -1.90
C LEU A 104 44.14 -6.41 -2.07
N GLU A 105 44.35 -7.63 -1.59
CA GLU A 105 43.46 -8.80 -1.72
C GLU A 105 42.50 -8.99 -0.52
N ASN A 106 42.76 -8.32 0.60
CA ASN A 106 42.06 -8.54 1.87
C ASN A 106 40.83 -7.65 2.08
N GLY A 107 40.18 -7.24 1.00
CA GLY A 107 38.99 -6.39 1.01
C GLY A 107 39.17 -5.12 0.18
N ILE A 108 38.15 -4.79 -0.60
CA ILE A 108 38.22 -3.66 -1.53
C ILE A 108 38.15 -2.31 -0.81
N GLU A 109 37.45 -2.22 0.32
CA GLU A 109 37.35 -0.96 1.07
C GLU A 109 38.72 -0.59 1.65
N GLU A 110 39.42 -1.58 2.23
CA GLU A 110 40.79 -1.48 2.71
C GLU A 110 41.78 -1.20 1.57
N ALA A 111 41.60 -1.86 0.42
CA ALA A 111 42.44 -1.64 -0.75
C ALA A 111 42.32 -0.21 -1.30
N LEU A 112 41.13 0.38 -1.29
CA LEU A 112 40.88 1.73 -1.81
C LEU A 112 41.47 2.85 -0.94
N VAL A 113 41.70 2.59 0.35
CA VAL A 113 42.36 3.54 1.26
C VAL A 113 43.82 3.17 1.54
N SER A 114 44.32 2.09 0.94
CA SER A 114 45.69 1.61 1.14
C SER A 114 46.71 2.54 0.48
N PRO A 115 47.84 2.84 1.14
CA PRO A 115 48.94 3.59 0.52
C PRO A 115 49.53 2.87 -0.70
N ASN A 116 49.35 1.54 -0.82
CA ASN A 116 49.83 0.75 -1.95
C ASN A 116 48.97 0.90 -3.21
N LEU A 117 47.82 1.56 -3.14
CA LEU A 117 46.93 1.76 -4.29
C LEU A 117 47.66 2.51 -5.41
N LYS A 118 48.44 3.54 -5.06
CA LYS A 118 49.19 4.34 -6.03
C LYS A 118 50.29 3.52 -6.72
N ALA A 119 50.99 2.70 -5.97
CA ALA A 119 52.02 1.80 -6.49
C ALA A 119 51.43 0.80 -7.51
N MET A 120 50.23 0.27 -7.23
CA MET A 120 49.52 -0.59 -8.18
C MET A 120 49.10 0.18 -9.44
N GLU A 121 48.63 1.43 -9.30
CA GLU A 121 48.28 2.29 -10.43
C GLU A 121 49.46 2.48 -11.40
N ASP A 122 50.63 2.83 -10.86
CA ASP A 122 51.84 3.07 -11.65
C ASP A 122 52.35 1.77 -12.30
N TYR A 123 52.25 0.65 -11.60
CA TYR A 123 52.55 -0.67 -12.16
C TYR A 123 51.63 -1.03 -13.34
N VAL A 124 50.32 -0.79 -13.21
CA VAL A 124 49.36 -1.05 -14.30
C VAL A 124 49.64 -0.14 -15.51
N LYS A 125 50.03 1.13 -15.28
CA LYS A 125 50.44 2.05 -16.36
C LYS A 125 51.68 1.54 -17.10
N ASP A 126 52.71 1.10 -16.39
CA ASP A 126 53.93 0.54 -16.98
C ASP A 126 53.66 -0.78 -17.73
N LEU A 127 52.81 -1.65 -17.16
CA LEU A 127 52.39 -2.89 -17.83
C LEU A 127 51.67 -2.61 -19.15
N ASN A 128 50.80 -1.59 -19.18
CA ASN A 128 50.06 -1.20 -20.38
C ASN A 128 50.92 -0.47 -21.43
N SER A 129 51.97 0.25 -21.03
CA SER A 129 52.89 0.90 -21.96
C SER A 129 53.74 -0.14 -22.72
N LYS A 130 54.07 -1.23 -22.03
CA LYS A 130 54.86 -2.36 -22.57
C LYS A 130 54.03 -3.35 -23.39
N ASN A 131 52.70 -3.37 -23.22
CA ASN A 131 51.84 -4.40 -23.82
C ASN A 131 50.78 -3.80 -24.76
N ARG A 132 51.04 -3.83 -26.07
CA ARG A 132 50.20 -3.15 -27.08
C ARG A 132 48.83 -3.81 -27.31
N PHE A 133 48.67 -5.09 -27.01
CA PHE A 133 47.51 -5.87 -27.45
C PHE A 133 46.52 -6.25 -26.34
N LYS A 134 46.90 -6.15 -25.05
CA LYS A 134 46.02 -6.56 -23.94
C LYS A 134 46.16 -5.62 -22.74
N LYS A 135 45.74 -4.37 -22.92
CA LYS A 135 45.68 -3.40 -21.83
C LYS A 135 44.67 -3.83 -20.76
N THR A 136 45.01 -3.61 -19.50
CA THR A 136 44.14 -3.79 -18.33
C THR A 136 43.96 -2.47 -17.58
N SER A 137 43.03 -2.39 -16.64
CA SER A 137 42.88 -1.24 -15.75
C SER A 137 42.77 -1.73 -14.31
N MET A 138 43.05 -0.85 -13.34
CA MET A 138 42.86 -1.19 -11.93
C MET A 138 41.43 -1.63 -11.65
N ILE A 139 40.44 -0.89 -12.19
CA ILE A 139 39.03 -1.25 -12.00
C ILE A 139 38.70 -2.63 -12.56
N ARG A 140 39.30 -3.04 -13.70
CA ARG A 140 39.10 -4.37 -14.27
C ARG A 140 39.71 -5.47 -13.39
N LEU A 141 40.84 -5.20 -12.75
CA LEU A 141 41.47 -6.14 -11.82
C LEU A 141 40.62 -6.29 -10.55
N PHE A 142 40.18 -5.18 -9.97
CA PHE A 142 39.29 -5.21 -8.80
C PHE A 142 37.97 -5.90 -9.09
N THR A 143 37.28 -5.57 -10.18
CA THR A 143 35.99 -6.20 -10.54
C THR A 143 36.14 -7.68 -10.88
N LYS A 144 37.27 -8.10 -11.47
CA LYS A 144 37.57 -9.52 -11.71
C LYS A 144 37.81 -10.31 -10.41
N TYR A 145 38.38 -9.68 -9.39
CA TYR A 145 38.70 -10.33 -8.13
C TYR A 145 37.54 -10.28 -7.13
N TYR A 146 36.97 -9.11 -6.89
CA TYR A 146 35.93 -8.87 -5.87
C TYR A 146 34.50 -8.95 -6.41
N GLY A 147 34.30 -8.81 -7.73
CA GLY A 147 32.98 -8.67 -8.34
C GLY A 147 32.51 -7.22 -8.47
N ASP A 148 31.71 -6.93 -9.50
CA ASP A 148 31.24 -5.59 -9.82
C ASP A 148 30.39 -4.96 -8.72
N ASP A 149 29.50 -5.73 -8.07
CA ASP A 149 28.62 -5.26 -7.00
C ASP A 149 29.39 -4.83 -5.75
N VAL A 150 30.40 -5.62 -5.37
CA VAL A 150 31.25 -5.36 -4.21
C VAL A 150 32.12 -4.13 -4.45
N VAL A 151 32.74 -4.03 -5.63
CA VAL A 151 33.56 -2.87 -6.01
C VAL A 151 32.72 -1.60 -6.11
N ALA A 152 31.55 -1.65 -6.74
CA ALA A 152 30.64 -0.51 -6.87
C ALA A 152 30.19 0.02 -5.51
N LYS A 153 29.81 -0.88 -4.60
CA LYS A 153 29.44 -0.53 -3.22
C LYS A 153 30.60 0.16 -2.50
N ALA A 154 31.80 -0.41 -2.57
CA ALA A 154 32.98 0.12 -1.90
C ALA A 154 33.34 1.52 -2.41
N LEU A 155 33.43 1.71 -3.74
CA LEU A 155 33.76 3.00 -4.34
C LEU A 155 32.80 4.12 -3.94
N SER A 156 31.52 3.81 -3.79
CA SER A 156 30.52 4.80 -3.36
C SER A 156 30.52 5.03 -1.85
N LYS A 157 30.93 4.04 -1.04
CA LYS A 157 31.00 4.14 0.43
C LYS A 157 32.24 4.93 0.89
N VAL A 158 33.42 4.58 0.38
CA VAL A 158 34.69 5.13 0.90
C VAL A 158 35.01 6.54 0.41
N GLN A 159 34.27 7.04 -0.59
CA GLN A 159 34.48 8.38 -1.13
C GLN A 159 34.37 9.47 -0.05
N GLY A 160 33.53 9.28 0.97
CA GLY A 160 33.35 10.23 2.08
C GLY A 160 34.33 10.03 3.25
N SER A 161 35.10 8.94 3.28
CA SER A 161 35.98 8.56 4.39
C SER A 161 37.46 8.53 3.99
N ALA A 162 37.82 9.05 2.82
CA ALA A 162 39.18 9.08 2.35
C ALA A 162 40.00 10.16 3.09
N HIS A 163 41.23 9.80 3.48
CA HIS A 163 42.09 10.61 4.36
C HIS A 163 42.87 11.72 3.63
N SER A 164 42.81 11.79 2.29
CA SER A 164 43.48 12.83 1.50
C SER A 164 42.71 13.18 0.23
N ALA A 165 42.93 14.39 -0.30
CA ALA A 165 42.33 14.84 -1.56
C ALA A 165 42.70 13.92 -2.75
N ASP A 166 43.96 13.49 -2.82
CA ASP A 166 44.45 12.58 -3.86
C ASP A 166 43.74 11.21 -3.84
N ALA A 167 43.44 10.69 -2.65
CA ALA A 167 42.69 9.46 -2.49
C ALA A 167 41.23 9.62 -2.96
N VAL A 168 40.59 10.74 -2.61
CA VAL A 168 39.25 11.08 -3.10
C VAL A 168 39.22 11.13 -4.63
N ASP A 169 40.19 11.77 -5.26
CA ASP A 169 40.24 11.90 -6.72
C ASP A 169 40.54 10.56 -7.41
N THR A 170 41.39 9.72 -6.82
CA THR A 170 41.62 8.35 -7.29
C THR A 170 40.33 7.52 -7.23
N ILE A 171 39.57 7.59 -6.14
CA ILE A 171 38.29 6.88 -5.99
C ILE A 171 37.26 7.38 -7.03
N LYS A 172 37.15 8.69 -7.25
CA LYS A 172 36.29 9.27 -8.29
C LYS A 172 36.68 8.78 -9.68
N GLN A 173 37.99 8.73 -9.97
CA GLN A 173 38.49 8.21 -11.24
C GLN A 173 38.11 6.73 -11.42
N LEU A 174 38.35 5.89 -10.41
CA LEU A 174 37.99 4.47 -10.47
C LEU A 174 36.48 4.26 -10.66
N ARG A 175 35.64 5.07 -9.99
CA ARG A 175 34.18 5.08 -10.19
C ARG A 175 33.79 5.40 -11.63
N MET A 176 34.41 6.44 -12.22
CA MET A 176 34.15 6.82 -13.62
C MET A 176 34.67 5.76 -14.61
N GLU A 177 35.81 5.14 -14.32
CA GLU A 177 36.34 4.03 -15.09
C GLU A 177 35.39 2.82 -15.06
N GLN A 178 34.78 2.52 -13.90
CA GLN A 178 33.79 1.44 -13.77
C GLN A 178 32.56 1.69 -14.66
N LEU A 179 31.95 2.88 -14.53
CA LEU A 179 30.82 3.32 -15.35
C LEU A 179 31.11 3.22 -16.84
N THR A 180 32.28 3.73 -17.25
CA THR A 180 32.72 3.73 -18.64
C THR A 180 33.00 2.31 -19.15
N ALA A 181 33.54 1.44 -18.30
CA ALA A 181 33.79 0.04 -18.65
C ALA A 181 32.47 -0.71 -18.91
N TRP A 182 31.45 -0.50 -18.09
CA TRP A 182 30.11 -1.06 -18.33
C TRP A 182 29.51 -0.58 -19.65
N LEU A 183 29.59 0.73 -19.92
CA LEU A 183 29.07 1.32 -21.16
C LEU A 183 29.81 0.79 -22.40
N LYS A 184 31.14 0.75 -22.37
CA LYS A 184 31.98 0.21 -23.46
C LYS A 184 31.72 -1.28 -23.71
N SER A 185 31.40 -2.01 -22.65
CA SER A 185 30.98 -3.42 -22.72
C SER A 185 29.53 -3.59 -23.18
N LYS A 186 28.86 -2.51 -23.63
CA LYS A 186 27.49 -2.49 -24.13
C LYS A 186 26.44 -2.98 -23.11
N LYS A 187 26.71 -2.87 -21.81
CA LYS A 187 25.73 -3.24 -20.78
C LYS A 187 24.55 -2.26 -20.82
N SER A 188 23.32 -2.78 -20.81
CA SER A 188 22.15 -1.93 -20.60
C SER A 188 22.05 -1.47 -19.15
N VAL A 189 21.20 -0.49 -18.88
CA VAL A 189 20.84 -0.09 -17.51
C VAL A 189 20.28 -1.29 -16.72
N ASP A 190 19.47 -2.13 -17.38
CA ASP A 190 18.84 -3.29 -16.74
C ASP A 190 19.90 -4.39 -16.44
N ASP A 191 20.95 -4.49 -17.25
CA ASP A 191 22.11 -5.37 -16.97
C ASP A 191 22.92 -4.86 -15.77
N VAL A 192 23.14 -3.55 -15.65
CA VAL A 192 23.85 -2.96 -14.50
C VAL A 192 23.04 -3.12 -13.22
N PHE A 193 21.71 -2.95 -13.27
CA PHE A 193 20.84 -3.26 -12.12
C PHE A 193 21.06 -4.70 -11.61
N LYS A 194 21.08 -5.68 -12.52
CA LYS A 194 21.34 -7.10 -12.17
C LYS A 194 22.76 -7.31 -11.67
N LEU A 195 23.74 -6.66 -12.30
CA LEU A 195 25.15 -6.75 -11.95
C LEU A 195 25.42 -6.27 -10.53
N LEU A 196 24.69 -5.23 -10.09
CA LEU A 196 24.76 -4.70 -8.73
C LEU A 196 24.03 -5.57 -7.69
N LYS A 197 23.31 -6.62 -8.11
CA LYS A 197 22.55 -7.52 -7.23
C LYS A 197 21.59 -6.78 -6.29
N LEU A 198 20.94 -5.72 -6.79
CA LEU A 198 20.01 -4.90 -5.98
C LEU A 198 18.78 -5.69 -5.52
N ARG A 199 18.42 -6.79 -6.20
CA ARG A 199 17.37 -7.72 -5.74
C ARG A 199 17.74 -8.39 -4.43
N ASP A 200 18.98 -8.83 -4.30
CA ASP A 200 19.47 -9.57 -3.14
C ASP A 200 19.51 -8.66 -1.90
N ASP A 201 19.73 -7.35 -2.09
CA ASP A 201 19.70 -6.35 -1.03
C ASP A 201 18.27 -6.00 -0.56
N SER A 202 17.22 -6.32 -1.34
CA SER A 202 15.81 -6.06 -1.02
C SER A 202 15.58 -4.61 -0.54
N LEU A 203 14.96 -4.39 0.64
CA LEU A 203 14.74 -3.06 1.22
C LEU A 203 16.05 -2.30 1.48
N MET A 204 17.14 -3.02 1.81
CA MET A 204 18.45 -2.39 2.06
C MET A 204 19.06 -1.80 0.79
N ALA A 205 18.56 -2.16 -0.39
CA ALA A 205 18.95 -1.52 -1.64
C ALA A 205 18.72 -0.01 -1.63
N PHE A 206 17.70 0.48 -0.90
CA PHE A 206 17.34 1.90 -0.88
C PHE A 206 18.33 2.78 -0.10
N VAL A 207 19.07 2.19 0.83
CA VAL A 207 20.17 2.85 1.57
C VAL A 207 21.54 2.37 1.10
N SER A 208 21.58 1.47 0.11
CA SER A 208 22.81 0.91 -0.41
C SER A 208 23.53 1.93 -1.30
N PRO A 209 24.84 2.12 -1.14
CA PRO A 209 25.64 2.96 -2.06
C PRO A 209 25.53 2.51 -3.54
N LYS A 210 25.16 1.25 -3.77
CA LYS A 210 24.88 0.71 -5.12
C LYS A 210 23.75 1.47 -5.83
N MET A 211 22.78 2.04 -5.10
CA MET A 211 21.68 2.81 -5.70
C MET A 211 22.19 4.08 -6.36
N ALA A 212 23.09 4.81 -5.70
CA ALA A 212 23.76 5.97 -6.29
C ALA A 212 24.60 5.59 -7.51
N MET A 213 25.24 4.42 -7.46
CA MET A 213 26.02 3.90 -8.58
C MET A 213 25.15 3.59 -9.81
N LEU A 214 23.96 3.02 -9.59
CA LEU A 214 22.98 2.79 -10.66
C LEU A 214 22.47 4.11 -11.25
N ASP A 215 22.12 5.07 -10.40
CA ASP A 215 21.62 6.38 -10.84
C ASP A 215 22.66 7.13 -11.70
N ASP A 216 23.92 7.12 -11.31
CA ASP A 216 25.00 7.70 -12.12
C ASP A 216 25.19 6.97 -13.46
N TYR A 217 25.05 5.64 -13.47
CA TYR A 217 25.08 4.90 -14.72
C TYR A 217 23.90 5.26 -15.63
N ILE A 218 22.70 5.44 -15.08
CA ILE A 218 21.53 5.89 -15.85
C ILE A 218 21.79 7.26 -16.48
N LYS A 219 22.33 8.22 -15.72
CA LYS A 219 22.70 9.56 -16.23
C LYS A 219 23.71 9.46 -17.38
N LEU A 220 24.78 8.69 -17.19
CA LEU A 220 25.79 8.46 -18.23
C LEU A 220 25.17 7.80 -19.46
N PHE A 221 24.40 6.72 -19.28
CA PHE A 221 23.79 5.97 -20.36
C PHE A 221 22.82 6.84 -21.17
N ASN A 222 21.97 7.61 -20.51
CA ASN A 222 21.07 8.55 -21.16
C ASN A 222 21.81 9.63 -21.96
N ARG A 223 22.90 10.18 -21.41
CA ARG A 223 23.73 11.18 -22.11
C ARG A 223 24.33 10.61 -23.40
N GLU A 224 24.90 9.41 -23.33
CA GLU A 224 25.68 8.82 -24.44
C GLU A 224 24.81 8.09 -25.47
N LYS A 225 23.61 7.65 -25.08
CA LYS A 225 22.67 6.92 -25.95
C LYS A 225 21.41 7.71 -26.30
N SER A 226 21.28 8.93 -25.79
CA SER A 226 20.06 9.75 -25.91
C SER A 226 18.80 8.97 -25.50
N SER A 227 18.92 8.13 -24.46
CA SER A 227 17.78 7.40 -23.90
C SER A 227 17.07 8.21 -22.81
N GLY A 228 15.79 7.92 -22.58
CA GLY A 228 14.99 8.48 -21.48
C GLY A 228 14.73 7.49 -20.35
N LYS A 229 15.74 6.69 -19.96
CA LYS A 229 15.58 5.73 -18.84
C LYS A 229 15.58 6.51 -17.51
N THR A 230 14.68 6.15 -16.59
CA THR A 230 14.64 6.72 -15.24
C THR A 230 14.98 5.68 -14.19
N LEU A 231 15.33 6.13 -12.98
CA LEU A 231 15.57 5.23 -11.87
C LEU A 231 14.32 4.42 -11.54
N ALA A 232 13.15 5.06 -11.32
CA ALA A 232 11.92 4.32 -11.04
C ALA A 232 11.55 3.30 -12.13
N LYS A 233 11.67 3.63 -13.42
CA LYS A 233 11.38 2.66 -14.50
C LYS A 233 12.33 1.47 -14.48
N THR A 234 13.59 1.73 -14.15
CA THR A 234 14.62 0.69 -13.97
C THR A 234 14.28 -0.19 -12.77
N LEU A 235 13.87 0.38 -11.64
CA LEU A 235 13.49 -0.39 -10.45
C LEU A 235 12.19 -1.18 -10.63
N VAL A 236 11.19 -0.63 -11.35
CA VAL A 236 9.96 -1.34 -11.73
C VAL A 236 10.29 -2.57 -12.59
N THR A 237 11.14 -2.40 -13.61
CA THR A 237 11.59 -3.51 -14.46
C THR A 237 12.47 -4.49 -13.67
N GLY A 238 13.35 -3.93 -12.84
CA GLY A 238 14.37 -4.62 -12.08
C GLY A 238 13.79 -5.50 -10.99
N PHE A 239 12.90 -5.01 -10.13
CA PHE A 239 12.26 -5.80 -9.07
C PHE A 239 10.99 -6.51 -9.55
N GLY A 240 10.34 -6.00 -10.59
CA GLY A 240 8.94 -6.30 -10.89
C GLY A 240 8.02 -5.33 -10.14
N GLU A 241 6.97 -4.85 -10.81
CA GLU A 241 6.13 -3.76 -10.29
C GLU A 241 5.49 -4.07 -8.93
N SER A 242 4.94 -5.27 -8.74
CA SER A 242 4.33 -5.68 -7.46
C SER A 242 5.35 -5.67 -6.32
N GLN A 243 6.54 -6.23 -6.54
CA GLN A 243 7.60 -6.27 -5.53
C GLN A 243 8.12 -4.85 -5.24
N PHE A 244 8.25 -4.02 -6.27
CA PHE A 244 8.69 -2.64 -6.12
C PHE A 244 7.69 -1.83 -5.28
N VAL A 245 6.39 -1.95 -5.54
CA VAL A 245 5.35 -1.32 -4.70
C VAL A 245 5.45 -1.79 -3.25
N SER A 246 5.61 -3.09 -3.00
CA SER A 246 5.78 -3.61 -1.63
C SER A 246 7.03 -3.04 -0.94
N LEU A 247 8.14 -2.91 -1.66
CA LEU A 247 9.36 -2.30 -1.13
C LEU A 247 9.19 -0.81 -0.83
N LEU A 248 8.47 -0.05 -1.66
CA LEU A 248 8.12 1.34 -1.37
C LEU A 248 7.29 1.47 -0.09
N GLN A 249 6.26 0.64 0.07
CA GLN A 249 5.41 0.64 1.25
C GLN A 249 6.18 0.29 2.54
N LEU A 250 7.13 -0.63 2.47
CA LEU A 250 8.05 -0.92 3.57
C LEU A 250 9.02 0.25 3.82
N GLY A 251 9.56 0.84 2.75
CA GLY A 251 10.48 1.95 2.80
C GLY A 251 9.89 3.23 3.40
N LEU A 252 8.60 3.48 3.17
CA LEU A 252 7.88 4.62 3.76
C LEU A 252 7.68 4.51 5.28
N LYS A 253 7.75 3.28 5.83
CA LYS A 253 7.62 3.02 7.27
C LYS A 253 8.96 3.12 8.02
N ASN A 254 10.08 3.04 7.31
CA ASN A 254 11.41 3.09 7.89
C ASN A 254 12.02 4.49 7.67
N SER A 255 12.43 5.14 8.76
CA SER A 255 12.95 6.51 8.75
C SER A 255 14.16 6.71 7.84
N TYR A 256 15.02 5.70 7.68
CA TYR A 256 16.24 5.78 6.87
C TYR A 256 15.97 5.66 5.37
N THR A 257 14.88 5.00 4.97
CA THR A 257 14.51 4.78 3.56
C THR A 257 13.40 5.71 3.09
N LYS A 258 12.75 6.43 4.00
CA LYS A 258 11.50 7.15 3.74
C LYS A 258 11.62 8.20 2.64
N ASP A 259 12.70 8.96 2.60
CA ASP A 259 12.87 10.06 1.64
C ASP A 259 13.03 9.54 0.21
N LEU A 260 13.87 8.52 0.02
CA LEU A 260 14.03 7.88 -1.28
C LEU A 260 12.73 7.15 -1.68
N ALA A 261 12.08 6.43 -0.76
CA ALA A 261 10.82 5.76 -1.04
C ALA A 261 9.72 6.77 -1.45
N THR A 262 9.66 7.93 -0.81
CA THR A 262 8.71 9.01 -1.17
C THR A 262 8.98 9.55 -2.57
N SER A 263 10.26 9.78 -2.90
CA SER A 263 10.68 10.25 -4.23
C SER A 263 10.34 9.24 -5.32
N LEU A 264 10.65 7.96 -5.08
CA LEU A 264 10.38 6.86 -6.00
C LEU A 264 8.87 6.57 -6.16
N GLU A 265 8.08 6.70 -5.09
CA GLU A 265 6.62 6.57 -5.19
C GLU A 265 6.02 7.70 -6.05
N THR A 266 6.55 8.92 -5.91
CA THR A 266 6.14 10.07 -6.76
C THR A 266 6.47 9.80 -8.24
N GLU A 267 7.66 9.27 -8.53
CA GLU A 267 8.02 8.85 -9.89
C GLU A 267 7.12 7.72 -10.41
N LEU A 268 6.78 6.74 -9.57
CA LEU A 268 5.87 5.65 -9.93
C LEU A 268 4.48 6.17 -10.30
N VAL A 269 3.92 7.09 -9.51
CA VAL A 269 2.63 7.75 -9.82
C VAL A 269 2.71 8.47 -11.17
N ASN A 270 3.80 9.19 -11.44
CA ASN A 270 3.99 9.87 -12.73
C ASN A 270 4.13 8.89 -13.90
N LEU A 271 4.79 7.74 -13.71
CA LEU A 271 4.88 6.68 -14.71
C LEU A 271 3.50 6.09 -15.03
N TRP A 272 2.67 5.86 -14.01
CA TRP A 272 1.30 5.39 -14.19
C TRP A 272 0.44 6.40 -14.96
N LEU A 273 0.56 7.69 -14.63
CA LEU A 273 -0.15 8.77 -15.33
C LEU A 273 0.31 8.90 -16.80
N ALA A 274 1.61 8.82 -17.06
CA ALA A 274 2.16 8.85 -18.41
C ALA A 274 1.69 7.65 -19.24
N SER A 275 1.47 6.51 -18.58
CA SER A 275 0.90 5.29 -19.17
C SER A 275 -0.64 5.35 -19.31
N LYS A 276 -1.26 6.47 -18.94
CA LYS A 276 -2.71 6.73 -19.03
C LYS A 276 -3.58 5.74 -18.25
N PHE A 277 -3.07 5.15 -17.17
CA PHE A 277 -3.87 4.30 -16.30
C PHE A 277 -4.99 5.12 -15.63
N LYS A 278 -6.18 4.55 -15.53
CA LYS A 278 -7.27 5.12 -14.74
C LYS A 278 -7.15 4.66 -13.28
N PRO A 279 -7.76 5.36 -12.32
CA PRO A 279 -7.75 4.95 -10.92
C PRO A 279 -8.20 3.49 -10.68
N GLY A 280 -9.16 2.98 -11.46
CA GLY A 280 -9.56 1.57 -11.39
C GLY A 280 -8.46 0.58 -11.81
N ASP A 281 -7.61 0.94 -12.77
CA ASP A 281 -6.47 0.10 -13.18
C ASP A 281 -5.42 0.02 -12.06
N ILE A 282 -5.19 1.16 -11.39
CA ILE A 282 -4.26 1.23 -10.26
C ILE A 282 -4.83 0.49 -9.04
N MET A 283 -6.13 0.61 -8.77
CA MET A 283 -6.82 -0.17 -7.75
C MET A 283 -6.60 -1.67 -7.94
N LYS A 284 -6.67 -2.16 -9.19
CA LYS A 284 -6.38 -3.55 -9.54
C LYS A 284 -4.91 -3.93 -9.34
N LYS A 285 -3.97 -3.09 -9.78
CA LYS A 285 -2.53 -3.30 -9.54
C LYS A 285 -2.20 -3.39 -8.05
N LEU A 286 -2.95 -2.68 -7.21
CA LEU A 286 -2.80 -2.65 -5.76
C LEU A 286 -3.64 -3.72 -5.03
N LYS A 287 -4.31 -4.61 -5.78
CA LYS A 287 -5.17 -5.70 -5.26
C LYS A 287 -6.26 -5.21 -4.31
N LEU A 288 -6.84 -4.06 -4.61
CA LEU A 288 -7.95 -3.49 -3.86
C LEU A 288 -9.31 -3.81 -4.50
N ASP A 289 -9.33 -4.59 -5.59
CA ASP A 289 -10.50 -4.89 -6.43
C ASP A 289 -11.07 -6.32 -6.29
N GLU A 290 -10.47 -7.13 -5.41
CA GLU A 290 -10.87 -8.52 -5.16
C GLU A 290 -12.02 -8.61 -4.14
N ASP A 291 -11.86 -7.99 -2.98
CA ASP A 291 -12.87 -7.92 -1.92
C ASP A 291 -12.82 -6.57 -1.20
N MET A 292 -13.97 -5.93 -1.05
CA MET A 292 -14.04 -4.59 -0.47
C MET A 292 -13.76 -4.58 1.03
N GLY A 293 -14.16 -5.61 1.77
CA GLY A 293 -13.85 -5.74 3.20
C GLY A 293 -12.35 -5.82 3.44
N LEU A 294 -11.64 -6.65 2.66
CA LEU A 294 -10.18 -6.73 2.66
C LEU A 294 -9.53 -5.42 2.19
N ALA A 295 -10.13 -4.70 1.24
CA ALA A 295 -9.65 -3.39 0.82
C ALA A 295 -9.72 -2.36 1.95
N LEU A 296 -10.76 -2.40 2.80
CA LEU A 296 -10.91 -1.50 3.95
C LEU A 296 -10.02 -1.87 5.14
N ALA A 297 -9.61 -3.14 5.25
CA ALA A 297 -8.80 -3.63 6.35
C ALA A 297 -7.47 -2.88 6.53
N ASN A 298 -6.91 -2.95 7.74
CA ASN A 298 -5.65 -2.29 8.10
C ASN A 298 -4.45 -2.77 7.27
N GLN A 299 -4.44 -4.04 6.86
CA GLN A 299 -3.41 -4.60 5.97
C GLN A 299 -3.32 -3.87 4.62
N SER A 300 -4.45 -3.37 4.11
CA SER A 300 -4.56 -2.69 2.83
C SER A 300 -4.37 -1.17 2.92
N ARG A 301 -4.04 -0.65 4.12
CA ARG A 301 -3.92 0.78 4.37
C ARG A 301 -2.93 1.48 3.43
N GLN A 302 -1.73 0.93 3.25
CA GLN A 302 -0.72 1.53 2.39
C GLN A 302 -1.13 1.52 0.91
N SER A 303 -1.77 0.45 0.44
CA SER A 303 -2.33 0.39 -0.91
C SER A 303 -3.43 1.43 -1.10
N ARG A 304 -4.31 1.62 -0.10
CA ARG A 304 -5.34 2.68 -0.15
C ARG A 304 -4.74 4.07 -0.14
N GLU A 305 -3.71 4.32 0.67
CA GLU A 305 -3.00 5.61 0.72
C GLU A 305 -2.36 5.93 -0.65
N LEU A 306 -1.71 4.95 -1.29
CA LEU A 306 -1.13 5.09 -2.63
C LEU A 306 -2.21 5.32 -3.70
N LEU A 307 -3.31 4.57 -3.67
CA LEU A 307 -4.44 4.80 -4.58
C LEU A 307 -5.05 6.19 -4.40
N THR A 308 -5.21 6.65 -3.15
CA THR A 308 -5.75 7.99 -2.84
C THR A 308 -4.82 9.08 -3.37
N ARG A 309 -3.50 8.92 -3.20
CA ARG A 309 -2.50 9.83 -3.76
C ARG A 309 -2.57 9.85 -5.29
N TYR A 310 -2.65 8.69 -5.91
CA TYR A 310 -2.83 8.58 -7.37
C TYR A 310 -4.07 9.31 -7.86
N ILE A 311 -5.23 9.07 -7.22
CA ILE A 311 -6.50 9.75 -7.54
C ILE A 311 -6.37 11.27 -7.43
N SER A 312 -5.70 11.76 -6.38
CA SER A 312 -5.48 13.21 -6.20
C SER A 312 -4.73 13.83 -7.38
N VAL A 313 -3.60 13.22 -7.79
CA VAL A 313 -2.81 13.72 -8.92
C VAL A 313 -3.56 13.54 -10.25
N TYR A 314 -4.26 12.40 -10.42
CA TYR A 314 -5.10 12.14 -11.59
C TYR A 314 -6.18 13.21 -11.75
N ASN A 315 -6.88 13.57 -10.67
CA ASN A 315 -7.93 14.60 -10.68
C ASN A 315 -7.42 16.00 -11.03
N GLN A 316 -6.18 16.32 -10.65
CA GLN A 316 -5.52 17.58 -11.02
C GLN A 316 -5.20 17.59 -12.52
N ARG A 317 -4.77 16.45 -13.07
CA ARG A 317 -4.41 16.32 -14.49
C ARG A 317 -5.63 16.22 -15.41
N TYR A 318 -6.72 15.62 -14.93
CA TYR A 318 -7.94 15.33 -15.69
C TYR A 318 -9.18 15.92 -14.98
N PRO A 319 -9.34 17.26 -14.95
CA PRO A 319 -10.39 17.92 -14.17
C PRO A 319 -11.82 17.58 -14.59
N ASN A 320 -12.02 17.11 -15.84
CA ASN A 320 -13.32 16.70 -16.38
C ASN A 320 -13.63 15.21 -16.16
N SER A 321 -12.73 14.47 -15.52
CA SER A 321 -12.89 13.03 -15.27
C SER A 321 -12.53 12.68 -13.82
N LYS A 322 -12.80 13.61 -12.91
CA LYS A 322 -12.50 13.44 -11.49
C LYS A 322 -13.23 12.23 -10.93
N THR A 323 -12.57 11.56 -10.00
CA THR A 323 -13.15 10.48 -9.19
C THR A 323 -12.69 10.63 -7.73
N SER A 324 -13.28 9.86 -6.83
CA SER A 324 -12.81 9.72 -5.46
C SER A 324 -12.42 8.27 -5.16
N LEU A 325 -11.95 8.00 -3.95
CA LEU A 325 -11.73 6.63 -3.52
C LEU A 325 -13.05 5.84 -3.48
N VAL A 326 -14.12 6.44 -2.95
CA VAL A 326 -15.42 5.76 -2.87
C VAL A 326 -16.05 5.58 -4.25
N ALA A 327 -16.01 6.58 -5.14
CA ALA A 327 -16.48 6.43 -6.52
C ALA A 327 -15.71 5.32 -7.27
N THR A 328 -14.41 5.20 -7.02
CA THR A 328 -13.59 4.14 -7.62
C THR A 328 -14.00 2.76 -7.09
N PHE A 329 -14.32 2.65 -5.79
CA PHE A 329 -14.92 1.44 -5.22
C PHE A 329 -16.32 1.16 -5.78
N THR A 330 -17.20 2.16 -5.89
CA THR A 330 -18.54 2.03 -6.46
C THR A 330 -18.51 1.57 -7.91
N ALA A 331 -17.60 2.11 -8.72
CA ALA A 331 -17.43 1.68 -10.11
C ALA A 331 -16.99 0.20 -10.24
N ARG A 332 -16.33 -0.35 -9.21
CA ARG A 332 -15.88 -1.74 -9.18
C ARG A 332 -16.92 -2.69 -8.57
N TYR A 333 -17.45 -2.33 -7.41
CA TYR A 333 -18.24 -3.22 -6.56
C TYR A 333 -19.76 -2.98 -6.68
N GLY A 334 -20.18 -1.81 -7.16
CA GLY A 334 -21.57 -1.37 -7.17
C GLY A 334 -22.00 -0.70 -5.87
N ASP A 335 -22.99 0.19 -5.96
CA ASP A 335 -23.51 0.94 -4.81
C ASP A 335 -24.05 0.03 -3.69
N ASP A 336 -24.67 -1.09 -4.06
CA ASP A 336 -25.21 -2.07 -3.13
C ASP A 336 -24.13 -2.67 -2.22
N VAL A 337 -23.04 -3.13 -2.81
CA VAL A 337 -21.91 -3.71 -2.06
C VAL A 337 -21.17 -2.64 -1.27
N VAL A 338 -20.96 -1.45 -1.86
CA VAL A 338 -20.26 -0.35 -1.19
C VAL A 338 -21.03 0.13 0.05
N ALA A 339 -22.33 0.40 -0.08
CA ALA A 339 -23.14 0.88 1.03
C ALA A 339 -23.22 -0.15 2.16
N GLU A 340 -23.45 -1.42 1.81
CA GLU A 340 -23.50 -2.52 2.78
C GLU A 340 -22.16 -2.69 3.50
N THR A 341 -21.07 -2.78 2.76
CA THR A 341 -19.73 -3.01 3.33
C THR A 341 -19.31 -1.85 4.23
N LEU A 342 -19.56 -0.60 3.83
CA LEU A 342 -19.23 0.58 4.65
C LEU A 342 -20.09 0.63 5.92
N TYR A 343 -21.38 0.33 5.83
CA TYR A 343 -22.25 0.26 6.99
C TYR A 343 -21.77 -0.81 7.97
N MET A 344 -21.37 -1.99 7.50
CA MET A 344 -20.81 -3.04 8.37
C MET A 344 -19.46 -2.63 8.96
N ALA A 345 -18.56 -2.09 8.14
CA ALA A 345 -17.22 -1.69 8.54
C ALA A 345 -17.21 -0.55 9.57
N ARG A 346 -18.26 0.27 9.65
CA ARG A 346 -18.37 1.33 10.67
C ARG A 346 -18.62 0.80 12.09
N GLN A 347 -19.01 -0.47 12.20
CA GLN A 347 -19.26 -1.13 13.47
C GLN A 347 -18.00 -1.78 14.06
N ALA A 348 -17.00 -2.07 13.22
CA ALA A 348 -15.73 -2.64 13.65
C ALA A 348 -14.74 -1.52 14.06
N PRO A 349 -14.11 -1.57 15.25
CA PRO A 349 -13.24 -0.50 15.75
C PRO A 349 -12.14 -0.06 14.77
N ASP A 350 -11.48 -1.02 14.13
CA ASP A 350 -10.33 -0.78 13.26
C ASP A 350 -10.67 -0.04 11.97
N SER A 351 -11.84 -0.31 11.39
CA SER A 351 -12.30 0.29 10.14
C SER A 351 -13.28 1.44 10.36
N LYS A 352 -13.72 1.68 11.60
CA LYS A 352 -14.83 2.59 11.92
C LYS A 352 -14.69 3.97 11.30
N ARG A 353 -13.57 4.63 11.57
CA ARG A 353 -13.34 6.01 11.12
C ARG A 353 -13.34 6.11 9.60
N LEU A 354 -12.58 5.23 8.94
CA LEU A 354 -12.49 5.18 7.49
C LEU A 354 -13.86 4.92 6.85
N ALA A 355 -14.61 3.95 7.38
CA ALA A 355 -15.90 3.58 6.85
C ALA A 355 -16.91 4.74 6.95
N ILE A 356 -16.93 5.45 8.08
CA ILE A 356 -17.75 6.68 8.24
C ILE A 356 -17.37 7.74 7.21
N ASP A 357 -16.07 7.98 7.02
CA ASP A 357 -15.60 9.01 6.08
C ASP A 357 -15.96 8.66 4.63
N LEU A 358 -15.80 7.40 4.23
CA LEU A 358 -16.18 6.92 2.89
C LEU A 358 -17.70 6.89 2.69
N GLN A 359 -18.49 6.54 3.70
CA GLN A 359 -19.95 6.55 3.61
C GLN A 359 -20.49 7.97 3.45
N LYS A 360 -19.90 8.94 4.17
CA LYS A 360 -20.19 10.37 3.95
C LYS A 360 -19.87 10.80 2.52
N GLN A 361 -18.72 10.38 1.99
CA GLN A 361 -18.36 10.68 0.60
C GLN A 361 -19.36 10.05 -0.38
N GLN A 362 -19.80 8.81 -0.15
CA GLN A 362 -20.80 8.14 -0.98
C GLN A 362 -22.09 8.97 -1.07
N TYR A 363 -22.60 9.43 0.07
CA TYR A 363 -23.80 10.25 0.12
C TYR A 363 -23.62 11.61 -0.56
N MET A 364 -22.46 12.25 -0.38
CA MET A 364 -22.13 13.50 -1.09
C MET A 364 -22.06 13.29 -2.60
N GLU A 365 -21.55 12.16 -3.07
CA GLU A 365 -21.50 11.86 -4.51
C GLU A 365 -22.89 11.66 -5.11
N TRP A 366 -23.75 10.89 -4.44
CA TRP A 366 -25.14 10.75 -4.85
C TRP A 366 -25.84 12.11 -4.89
N GLN A 367 -25.65 12.94 -3.87
CA GLN A 367 -26.23 14.28 -3.80
C GLN A 367 -25.69 15.20 -4.91
N ASN A 368 -24.38 15.30 -5.08
CA ASN A 368 -23.76 16.17 -6.09
C ASN A 368 -24.11 15.74 -7.52
N SER A 369 -24.41 14.47 -7.71
CA SER A 369 -24.88 13.92 -8.98
C SER A 369 -26.40 14.04 -9.17
N GLY A 370 -27.12 14.61 -8.19
CA GLY A 370 -28.58 14.80 -8.25
C GLY A 370 -29.38 13.50 -8.24
N ILE A 371 -28.84 12.41 -7.69
CA ILE A 371 -29.50 11.10 -7.67
C ILE A 371 -30.70 11.15 -6.71
N SER A 372 -31.85 10.63 -7.15
CA SER A 372 -33.05 10.60 -6.31
C SER A 372 -32.99 9.46 -5.28
N ALA A 373 -33.80 9.54 -4.23
CA ALA A 373 -33.92 8.43 -3.26
C ALA A 373 -34.45 7.14 -3.93
N ASP A 374 -35.34 7.25 -4.91
CA ASP A 374 -35.84 6.10 -5.67
C ASP A 374 -34.73 5.43 -6.49
N ASP A 375 -33.82 6.23 -7.07
CA ASP A 375 -32.70 5.70 -7.84
C ASP A 375 -31.63 5.08 -6.95
N VAL A 376 -31.37 5.66 -5.76
CA VAL A 376 -30.54 5.01 -4.74
C VAL A 376 -31.15 3.68 -4.30
N PHE A 377 -32.45 3.61 -4.05
CA PHE A 377 -33.11 2.34 -3.69
C PHE A 377 -32.88 1.26 -4.77
N LYS A 378 -33.03 1.61 -6.06
CA LYS A 378 -32.75 0.68 -7.17
C LYS A 378 -31.27 0.27 -7.19
N ALA A 379 -30.35 1.22 -7.02
CA ALA A 379 -28.91 0.97 -7.03
C ALA A 379 -28.45 0.05 -5.89
N LEU A 380 -29.14 0.08 -4.74
CA LEU A 380 -28.87 -0.76 -3.58
C LEU A 380 -29.32 -2.22 -3.76
N LYS A 381 -30.10 -2.54 -4.80
CA LYS A 381 -30.53 -3.91 -5.13
C LYS A 381 -31.01 -4.69 -3.89
N VAL A 382 -31.95 -4.09 -3.16
CA VAL A 382 -32.50 -4.66 -1.91
C VAL A 382 -33.21 -5.97 -2.22
N LYS A 383 -32.92 -7.02 -1.43
CA LYS A 383 -33.46 -8.38 -1.58
C LYS A 383 -34.36 -8.77 -0.40
N VAL A 384 -34.95 -9.96 -0.47
CA VAL A 384 -35.82 -10.51 0.58
C VAL A 384 -35.07 -10.63 1.91
N GLU A 385 -33.81 -11.03 1.85
CA GLU A 385 -32.94 -11.26 3.01
C GLU A 385 -32.66 -9.94 3.76
N ASP A 386 -32.61 -8.82 3.05
CA ASP A 386 -32.42 -7.49 3.62
C ASP A 386 -33.60 -7.06 4.52
N PHE A 387 -34.77 -7.67 4.38
CA PHE A 387 -35.91 -7.45 5.28
C PHE A 387 -35.96 -8.45 6.45
N ALA A 388 -35.28 -9.59 6.33
CA ALA A 388 -35.36 -10.67 7.32
C ALA A 388 -34.53 -10.37 8.57
N THR A 389 -33.54 -9.48 8.44
CA THR A 389 -32.64 -9.05 9.52
C THR A 389 -33.26 -7.95 10.38
N ILE A 390 -32.73 -7.80 11.60
CA ILE A 390 -33.10 -6.70 12.52
C ILE A 390 -32.62 -5.37 11.96
N ILE A 391 -31.43 -5.37 11.34
CA ILE A 391 -30.81 -4.20 10.72
C ILE A 391 -30.49 -4.56 9.28
N SER A 392 -30.93 -3.70 8.37
CA SER A 392 -30.61 -3.80 6.95
C SER A 392 -29.60 -2.71 6.58
N PRO A 393 -28.32 -3.06 6.37
CA PRO A 393 -27.28 -2.08 6.01
C PRO A 393 -27.66 -1.20 4.81
N LYS A 394 -28.32 -1.80 3.81
CA LYS A 394 -28.79 -1.11 2.60
C LYS A 394 -29.94 -0.15 2.90
N LEU A 395 -30.98 -0.61 3.58
CA LEU A 395 -32.12 0.26 3.91
C LEU A 395 -31.74 1.37 4.90
N GLU A 396 -30.78 1.12 5.80
CA GLU A 396 -30.25 2.16 6.66
C GLU A 396 -29.44 3.20 5.89
N SER A 397 -28.62 2.76 4.93
CA SER A 397 -27.89 3.69 4.05
C SER A 397 -28.85 4.56 3.24
N LEU A 398 -29.95 3.97 2.73
CA LEU A 398 -31.02 4.72 2.07
C LEU A 398 -31.70 5.72 3.02
N TYR A 399 -32.04 5.28 4.24
CA TYR A 399 -32.68 6.14 5.24
C TYR A 399 -31.79 7.35 5.59
N GLU A 400 -30.50 7.12 5.81
CA GLU A 400 -29.52 8.18 6.06
C GLU A 400 -29.41 9.15 4.89
N TYR A 401 -29.42 8.64 3.65
CA TYR A 401 -29.41 9.48 2.46
C TYR A 401 -30.69 10.33 2.32
N ILE A 402 -31.87 9.74 2.52
CA ILE A 402 -33.15 10.47 2.52
C ILE A 402 -33.15 11.59 3.56
N LYS A 403 -32.55 11.34 4.74
CA LYS A 403 -32.40 12.36 5.78
C LYS A 403 -31.54 13.54 5.31
N ILE A 404 -30.45 13.26 4.58
CA ILE A 404 -29.59 14.28 3.97
C ILE A 404 -30.35 15.09 2.91
N LEU A 405 -31.16 14.44 2.07
CA LEU A 405 -32.00 15.14 1.10
C LEU A 405 -33.01 16.07 1.79
N LYS A 406 -33.69 15.60 2.84
CA LYS A 406 -34.64 16.39 3.63
C LYS A 406 -34.02 17.61 4.28
N THR A 407 -32.78 17.51 4.76
CA THR A 407 -32.08 18.67 5.34
C THR A 407 -31.82 19.79 4.34
N ASN A 408 -31.73 19.46 3.04
CA ASN A 408 -31.42 20.42 1.98
C ASN A 408 -32.66 20.89 1.19
N ASP A 409 -33.72 20.09 1.15
CA ASP A 409 -35.03 20.47 0.62
C ASP A 409 -36.16 19.82 1.44
N LEU A 410 -36.72 20.59 2.38
CA LEU A 410 -37.74 20.15 3.33
C LEU A 410 -39.10 19.82 2.68
N ARG A 411 -39.37 20.28 1.44
CA ARG A 411 -40.70 20.16 0.82
C ARG A 411 -40.80 19.05 -0.23
N GLY A 412 -39.68 18.56 -0.77
CA GLY A 412 -39.69 17.61 -1.88
C GLY A 412 -39.31 16.15 -1.56
N ALA A 413 -38.57 15.89 -0.47
CA ALA A 413 -37.99 14.56 -0.25
C ALA A 413 -39.01 13.54 0.34
N PRO A 414 -39.25 12.40 -0.32
CA PRO A 414 -40.17 11.37 0.17
C PRO A 414 -39.69 10.75 1.48
N ASP A 415 -40.60 10.15 2.25
CA ASP A 415 -40.22 9.31 3.40
C ASP A 415 -39.72 7.94 2.96
N ASP A 416 -38.99 7.28 3.86
CA ASP A 416 -38.35 5.99 3.62
C ASP A 416 -39.34 4.90 3.21
N PHE A 417 -40.52 4.88 3.83
CA PHE A 417 -41.58 3.95 3.48
C PHE A 417 -42.09 4.19 2.08
N THR A 418 -42.31 5.45 1.70
CA THR A 418 -42.74 5.81 0.35
C THR A 418 -41.75 5.32 -0.70
N VAL A 419 -40.44 5.55 -0.51
CA VAL A 419 -39.38 5.15 -1.45
C VAL A 419 -39.26 3.63 -1.58
N VAL A 420 -39.25 2.90 -0.46
CA VAL A 420 -39.14 1.43 -0.50
C VAL A 420 -40.38 0.82 -1.15
N ARG A 421 -41.57 1.34 -0.82
CA ARG A 421 -42.83 0.88 -1.38
C ARG A 421 -42.92 1.16 -2.89
N SER A 422 -42.60 2.38 -3.35
CA SER A 422 -42.58 2.71 -4.78
C SER A 422 -41.53 1.87 -5.52
N GLY A 423 -40.32 1.77 -4.96
CA GLY A 423 -39.20 1.04 -5.54
C GLY A 423 -39.46 -0.46 -5.73
N LEU A 424 -40.28 -1.07 -4.88
CA LEU A 424 -40.68 -2.48 -5.01
C LEU A 424 -41.83 -2.71 -5.99
N GLY A 425 -42.56 -1.68 -6.43
CA GLY A 425 -43.74 -1.82 -7.30
C GLY A 425 -45.08 -1.52 -6.60
N GLY A 426 -45.05 -1.06 -5.35
CA GLY A 426 -46.21 -0.63 -4.60
C GLY A 426 -46.59 -1.57 -3.46
N ASP A 427 -47.80 -1.40 -2.95
CA ASP A 427 -48.30 -2.07 -1.74
C ASP A 427 -48.32 -3.59 -1.86
N GLY A 428 -48.68 -4.12 -3.04
CA GLY A 428 -48.76 -5.56 -3.28
C GLY A 428 -47.39 -6.24 -3.33
N ASP A 429 -46.44 -5.65 -4.06
CA ASP A 429 -45.07 -6.19 -4.14
C ASP A 429 -44.35 -6.09 -2.80
N LEU A 430 -44.53 -4.98 -2.06
CA LEU A 430 -44.04 -4.88 -0.70
C LEU A 430 -44.67 -5.95 0.19
N ALA A 431 -45.99 -6.14 0.19
CA ALA A 431 -46.64 -7.17 1.00
C ALA A 431 -46.07 -8.58 0.72
N ARG A 432 -45.92 -8.95 -0.56
CA ARG A 432 -45.35 -10.25 -0.95
C ARG A 432 -43.87 -10.37 -0.56
N MET A 433 -43.09 -9.29 -0.67
CA MET A 433 -41.70 -9.24 -0.20
C MET A 433 -41.61 -9.53 1.30
N LEU A 434 -42.48 -8.89 2.11
CA LEU A 434 -42.50 -9.08 3.56
C LEU A 434 -42.93 -10.49 3.96
N VAL A 435 -43.96 -11.05 3.30
CA VAL A 435 -44.38 -12.45 3.51
C VAL A 435 -43.24 -13.42 3.24
N ARG A 436 -42.54 -13.27 2.11
CA ARG A 436 -41.36 -14.09 1.78
C ARG A 436 -40.24 -13.91 2.80
N SER A 437 -40.04 -12.68 3.27
CA SER A 437 -39.03 -12.35 4.27
C SER A 437 -39.30 -13.08 5.60
N PHE A 438 -40.56 -13.17 6.04
CA PHE A 438 -40.91 -13.96 7.22
C PHE A 438 -40.63 -15.45 7.04
N THR A 439 -40.85 -16.01 5.85
CA THR A 439 -40.46 -17.39 5.53
C THR A 439 -38.94 -17.57 5.63
N VAL A 440 -38.16 -16.60 5.16
CA VAL A 440 -36.69 -16.62 5.29
C VAL A 440 -36.26 -16.51 6.76
N SER A 441 -36.86 -15.60 7.53
CA SER A 441 -36.57 -15.48 8.97
C SER A 441 -36.81 -16.78 9.71
N ASP A 442 -37.93 -17.46 9.44
CA ASP A 442 -38.26 -18.76 10.04
C ASP A 442 -37.24 -19.84 9.64
N ALA A 443 -36.93 -19.95 8.35
CA ALA A 443 -35.93 -20.91 7.86
C ALA A 443 -34.53 -20.71 8.48
N LEU A 444 -34.18 -19.46 8.82
CA LEU A 444 -32.91 -19.09 9.45
C LEU A 444 -32.97 -19.03 10.98
N ASN A 445 -34.10 -19.39 11.61
CA ASN A 445 -34.35 -19.25 13.06
C ASN A 445 -34.09 -17.83 13.59
N MET A 446 -34.40 -16.81 12.80
CA MET A 446 -34.26 -15.40 13.15
C MET A 446 -35.51 -14.87 13.81
N ASP A 447 -35.35 -13.90 14.74
CA ASP A 447 -36.49 -13.24 15.37
C ASP A 447 -37.24 -12.33 14.39
N ALA A 448 -38.27 -12.89 13.76
CA ALA A 448 -39.14 -12.18 12.84
C ALA A 448 -39.81 -10.95 13.47
N ALA A 449 -40.10 -10.95 14.77
CA ALA A 449 -40.79 -9.84 15.43
C ALA A 449 -39.93 -8.57 15.48
N SER A 450 -38.60 -8.73 15.52
CA SER A 450 -37.63 -7.63 15.51
C SER A 450 -37.08 -7.30 14.12
N SER A 451 -37.50 -8.02 13.09
CA SER A 451 -37.02 -7.83 11.71
C SER A 451 -37.50 -6.52 11.08
N MET A 452 -36.76 -6.05 10.08
CA MET A 452 -37.18 -4.97 9.20
C MET A 452 -38.51 -5.29 8.50
N ALA A 453 -38.79 -6.57 8.21
CA ALA A 453 -40.07 -6.98 7.64
C ALA A 453 -41.25 -6.58 8.55
N THR A 454 -41.14 -6.80 9.86
CA THR A 454 -42.17 -6.37 10.82
C THR A 454 -42.31 -4.85 10.89
N VAL A 455 -41.22 -4.10 10.72
CA VAL A 455 -41.26 -2.62 10.69
C VAL A 455 -42.06 -2.13 9.47
N TYR A 456 -41.78 -2.66 8.28
CA TYR A 456 -42.47 -2.30 7.05
C TYR A 456 -43.91 -2.83 7.01
N GLU A 457 -44.18 -4.01 7.58
CA GLU A 457 -45.53 -4.56 7.73
C GLU A 457 -46.43 -3.59 8.51
N LYS A 458 -45.97 -3.08 9.67
CA LYS A 458 -46.73 -2.12 10.48
C LYS A 458 -47.02 -0.82 9.73
N LYS A 459 -46.05 -0.33 8.93
CA LYS A 459 -46.22 0.86 8.10
C LYS A 459 -47.26 0.63 6.99
N LEU A 460 -47.24 -0.54 6.36
CA LEU A 460 -48.20 -0.95 5.35
C LEU A 460 -49.62 -1.10 5.93
N PHE A 461 -49.74 -1.73 7.11
CA PHE A 461 -51.03 -1.87 7.81
C PHE A 461 -51.61 -0.52 8.21
N LYS A 462 -50.78 0.41 8.70
CA LYS A 462 -51.21 1.78 9.00
C LYS A 462 -51.79 2.45 7.75
N ARG A 463 -51.09 2.33 6.61
CA ARG A 463 -51.54 2.87 5.33
C ARG A 463 -52.88 2.25 4.89
N TRP A 464 -52.96 0.93 4.82
CA TRP A 464 -54.19 0.25 4.40
C TRP A 464 -55.37 0.57 5.32
N THR A 465 -55.14 0.70 6.63
CA THR A 465 -56.19 1.10 7.59
C THR A 465 -56.66 2.54 7.33
N ASN A 466 -55.74 3.47 7.07
CA ASN A 466 -56.09 4.85 6.71
C ASN A 466 -56.89 4.91 5.41
N ASP A 467 -56.56 4.04 4.44
CA ASP A 467 -57.25 3.92 3.16
C ASP A 467 -58.53 3.05 3.25
N SER A 468 -58.94 2.67 4.48
CA SER A 468 -60.13 1.86 4.76
C SER A 468 -60.20 0.54 3.97
N ILE A 469 -59.05 -0.09 3.73
CA ILE A 469 -58.99 -1.40 3.08
C ILE A 469 -59.48 -2.47 4.05
N GLU A 470 -60.48 -3.25 3.66
CA GLU A 470 -61.00 -4.34 4.48
C GLU A 470 -60.03 -5.54 4.50
N PRO A 471 -59.75 -6.16 5.67
CA PRO A 471 -58.78 -7.26 5.78
C PRO A 471 -58.97 -8.42 4.81
N LYS A 472 -60.22 -8.85 4.56
CA LYS A 472 -60.52 -9.92 3.59
C LYS A 472 -60.08 -9.62 2.16
N THR A 473 -59.98 -8.34 1.79
CA THR A 473 -59.68 -7.93 0.41
C THR A 473 -58.18 -8.00 0.08
N ILE A 474 -57.30 -8.10 1.09
CA ILE A 474 -55.85 -8.04 0.85
C ILE A 474 -55.31 -9.29 0.14
N TYR A 475 -55.97 -10.45 0.29
CA TYR A 475 -55.58 -11.70 -0.37
C TYR A 475 -55.54 -11.52 -1.90
N SER A 476 -56.67 -11.12 -2.48
CA SER A 476 -56.77 -10.91 -3.93
C SER A 476 -56.11 -9.61 -4.39
N LYS A 477 -56.20 -8.53 -3.60
CA LYS A 477 -55.71 -7.19 -4.00
C LYS A 477 -54.20 -7.04 -3.92
N PHE A 478 -53.55 -7.65 -2.94
CA PHE A 478 -52.13 -7.41 -2.64
C PHE A 478 -51.28 -8.68 -2.60
N LEU A 479 -51.82 -9.82 -2.18
CA LEU A 479 -51.07 -11.08 -2.14
C LEU A 479 -51.19 -11.89 -3.43
N ASN A 480 -52.12 -11.55 -4.33
CA ASN A 480 -52.41 -12.26 -5.58
C ASN A 480 -52.73 -13.75 -5.35
N VAL A 481 -53.50 -14.04 -4.29
CA VAL A 481 -53.90 -15.40 -3.93
C VAL A 481 -55.35 -15.42 -3.46
N GLU A 482 -56.04 -16.54 -3.65
CA GLU A 482 -57.32 -16.77 -3.00
C GLU A 482 -57.12 -17.16 -1.53
N GLU A 483 -57.98 -16.70 -0.63
CA GLU A 483 -57.87 -16.97 0.82
C GLU A 483 -57.80 -18.48 1.15
N THR A 484 -58.58 -19.29 0.42
CA THR A 484 -58.59 -20.75 0.55
C THR A 484 -57.25 -21.38 0.16
N SER A 485 -56.61 -20.82 -0.87
CA SER A 485 -55.34 -21.28 -1.44
C SER A 485 -54.11 -20.67 -0.76
N ALA A 486 -54.30 -19.67 0.12
CA ALA A 486 -53.22 -18.96 0.76
C ALA A 486 -52.38 -19.88 1.67
N ASN A 487 -51.06 -19.69 1.63
CA ASN A 487 -50.12 -20.43 2.47
C ASN A 487 -50.16 -19.93 3.93
N THR A 488 -49.44 -20.63 4.82
CA THR A 488 -49.41 -20.32 6.25
C THR A 488 -48.96 -18.89 6.55
N TRP A 489 -47.95 -18.39 5.83
CA TRP A 489 -47.41 -17.04 6.05
C TRP A 489 -48.33 -15.94 5.51
N GLU A 490 -48.98 -16.17 4.37
CA GLU A 490 -50.01 -15.28 3.82
C GLU A 490 -51.21 -15.15 4.75
N LYS A 491 -51.71 -16.29 5.25
CA LYS A 491 -52.80 -16.34 6.24
C LYS A 491 -52.41 -15.64 7.54
N ALA A 492 -51.19 -15.87 8.03
CA ALA A 492 -50.68 -15.21 9.23
C ALA A 492 -50.56 -13.69 9.03
N PHE A 493 -50.05 -13.24 7.89
CA PHE A 493 -49.94 -11.82 7.53
C PHE A 493 -51.32 -11.15 7.49
N ALA A 494 -52.31 -11.78 6.85
CA ALA A 494 -53.68 -11.27 6.80
C ALA A 494 -54.35 -11.23 8.18
N SER A 495 -54.15 -12.26 9.02
CA SER A 495 -54.65 -12.30 10.39
C SER A 495 -54.05 -11.18 11.26
N ARG A 496 -52.75 -10.91 11.12
CA ARG A 496 -52.10 -9.76 11.79
C ARG A 496 -52.68 -8.43 11.32
N TYR A 497 -52.95 -8.28 10.03
CA TYR A 497 -53.61 -7.07 9.51
C TYR A 497 -55.02 -6.89 10.06
N ALA A 498 -55.84 -7.95 10.07
CA ALA A 498 -57.20 -7.91 10.63
C ALA A 498 -57.19 -7.48 12.10
N SER A 499 -56.27 -8.04 12.89
CA SER A 499 -56.08 -7.68 14.29
C SER A 499 -55.68 -6.20 14.46
N TYR A 500 -54.78 -5.70 13.59
CA TYR A 500 -54.38 -4.29 13.58
C TYR A 500 -55.56 -3.36 13.23
N PHE A 501 -56.33 -3.72 12.20
CA PHE A 501 -57.47 -2.96 11.69
C PHE A 501 -58.56 -2.80 12.75
N GLU A 502 -58.99 -3.91 13.38
CA GLU A 502 -60.01 -3.89 14.44
C GLU A 502 -59.56 -3.06 15.66
N LYS A 503 -58.31 -3.22 16.10
CA LYS A 503 -57.76 -2.42 17.20
C LYS A 503 -57.82 -0.92 16.92
N LYS A 504 -57.54 -0.51 15.68
CA LYS A 504 -57.58 0.91 15.28
C LYS A 504 -59.00 1.44 15.15
N LYS A 505 -59.92 0.66 14.58
CA LYS A 505 -61.35 0.99 14.49
C LYS A 505 -62.00 1.16 15.87
N PHE A 506 -61.66 0.29 16.83
CA PHE A 506 -62.14 0.40 18.21
C PHE A 506 -61.59 1.66 18.90
N SER A 507 -60.31 1.97 18.68
CA SER A 507 -59.67 3.17 19.24
C SER A 507 -60.28 4.47 18.70
N SER A 508 -60.64 4.53 17.41
CA SER A 508 -61.32 5.70 16.84
C SER A 508 -62.75 5.87 17.38
N ASN A 509 -63.46 4.76 17.62
CA ASN A 509 -64.82 4.79 18.16
C ASN A 509 -64.86 5.27 19.61
N LEU A 510 -63.84 4.94 20.43
CA LEU A 510 -63.71 5.44 21.80
C LEU A 510 -63.43 6.95 21.87
N VAL A 511 -62.68 7.51 20.91
CA VAL A 511 -62.43 8.96 20.84
C VAL A 511 -63.70 9.71 20.45
N ASN A 512 -64.51 9.16 19.55
CA ASN A 512 -65.79 9.77 19.14
C ASN A 512 -66.91 9.66 20.19
N PHE A 513 -66.82 8.69 21.12
CA PHE A 513 -67.81 8.53 22.20
C PHE A 513 -67.66 9.56 23.34
N ASN A 514 -66.53 10.27 23.41
CA ASN A 514 -66.20 11.22 24.48
C ASN A 514 -66.50 12.69 24.14
N ASP A 515 -67.23 12.99 23.06
CA ASP A 515 -67.76 14.34 22.81
C ASP A 515 -69.29 14.40 22.96
N PRO A 516 -69.82 14.54 24.21
CA PRO A 516 -71.23 14.81 24.44
C PRO A 516 -71.44 16.33 24.54
N ARG A 517 -71.33 17.08 23.43
CA ARG A 517 -71.99 18.39 23.33
C ARG A 517 -72.55 18.64 21.95
N ARG A 518 -73.80 18.22 21.77
CA ARG A 518 -74.83 18.94 20.99
C ARG A 518 -76.20 18.30 21.24
N LEU A 519 -76.89 18.80 22.26
CA LEU A 519 -78.33 19.04 22.23
C LEU A 519 -78.55 20.47 22.71
#